data_AF-A0A1W9X0M8-F1
#
_entry.id   AF-A0A1W9X0M8-F1
#
_cell.length_a   1.000
_cell.length_b   1.000
_cell.length_c   1.000
_cell.angle_alpha   90.00
_cell.angle_beta   90.00
_cell.angle_gamma   90.00
#
_symmetry.space_group_name_H-M   'P 1'
#
loop_
_entity.id
_entity.type
_entity.pdbx_description
1 polymer ?
#
loop_
_entity_poly.entity_id
_entity_poly.type
_entity_poly.pdbx_seq_one_letter_code
_entity_poly.pdbx_strand_id
1 'polypeptide(L)'
;MPQLITGKDSLPPILGSYILIIKDGEEIHISGVPSFVPGADRYRDSVSENNDEFEDDEGNEFSIRICSSSQGVEWDLNLSAKDGDDKALAAHIRTEYQSNDC
;
A
#
# COMPACT_ATOMS: atom_id res chain seq x y z
N MET A 1 2.45 -19.38 3.99
CA MET A 1 3.09 -18.63 2.88
C MET A 1 2.36 -17.32 2.91
N PRO A 2 3.05 -16.19 3.13
CA PRO A 2 2.40 -14.91 3.35
C PRO A 2 1.42 -14.63 2.21
N GLN A 3 0.24 -14.14 2.58
CA GLN A 3 -0.80 -13.83 1.61
C GLN A 3 -0.55 -12.43 1.05
N LEU A 4 -0.67 -12.30 -0.27
CA LEU A 4 -0.40 -11.06 -0.98
C LEU A 4 -1.71 -10.45 -1.48
N ILE A 5 -1.89 -9.16 -1.20
CA ILE A 5 -2.96 -8.31 -1.75
C ILE A 5 -2.28 -7.23 -2.60
N THR A 6 -2.65 -7.14 -3.87
CA THR A 6 -2.08 -6.16 -4.80
C THR A 6 -3.12 -5.11 -5.20
N GLY A 7 -2.65 -3.90 -5.44
CA GLY A 7 -3.49 -2.83 -5.95
C GLY A 7 -2.74 -1.90 -6.88
N LYS A 8 -3.52 -1.14 -7.65
CA LYS A 8 -2.99 -0.16 -8.59
C LYS A 8 -3.99 0.99 -8.79
N ASP A 9 -3.45 2.17 -9.03
CA ASP A 9 -4.18 3.33 -9.50
C ASP A 9 -3.40 4.00 -10.64
N SER A 10 -4.09 4.45 -11.69
CA SER A 10 -3.46 5.06 -12.86
C SER A 10 -3.24 6.57 -12.74
N LEU A 11 -3.66 7.18 -11.63
CA LEU A 11 -3.46 8.60 -11.39
C LEU A 11 -2.13 8.82 -10.65
N PRO A 12 -1.20 9.60 -11.22
CA PRO A 12 0.07 9.89 -10.55
C PRO A 12 -0.18 10.71 -9.29
N PRO A 13 0.57 10.45 -8.19
CA PRO A 13 0.37 11.11 -6.91
C PRO A 13 1.02 12.50 -6.91
N ILE A 14 0.31 13.50 -7.46
CA ILE A 14 0.84 14.87 -7.64
C ILE A 14 0.80 15.69 -6.33
N LEU A 15 -0.20 15.47 -5.46
CA LEU A 15 -0.46 16.30 -4.27
C LEU A 15 -0.35 15.51 -2.94
N GLY A 16 0.41 14.43 -2.97
CA GLY A 16 0.43 13.44 -1.90
C GLY A 16 -0.78 12.53 -1.97
N SER A 17 -0.58 11.30 -1.51
CA SER A 17 -1.62 10.28 -1.43
C SER A 17 -1.20 9.22 -0.42
N TYR A 18 -2.12 8.32 -0.11
CA TYR A 18 -1.87 7.26 0.85
C TYR A 18 -2.69 6.02 0.50
N ILE A 19 -2.24 4.88 1.03
CA ILE A 19 -2.97 3.63 1.03
C ILE A 19 -3.58 3.46 2.42
N LEU A 20 -4.90 3.33 2.47
CA LEU A 20 -5.63 2.89 3.65
C LEU A 20 -5.60 1.37 3.70
N ILE A 21 -5.18 0.81 4.83
CA ILE A 21 -5.34 -0.61 5.12
C ILE A 21 -6.48 -0.77 6.13
N ILE A 22 -7.49 -1.53 5.72
CA ILE A 22 -8.76 -1.64 6.44
C ILE A 22 -9.02 -3.11 6.76
N LYS A 23 -9.33 -3.39 8.03
CA LYS A 23 -9.72 -4.72 8.54
C LYS A 23 -11.15 -4.65 9.04
N ASP A 24 -12.05 -5.49 8.55
CA ASP A 24 -13.46 -5.55 8.98
C ASP A 24 -14.21 -4.20 8.91
N GLY A 25 -13.78 -3.32 8.00
CA GLY A 25 -14.37 -1.99 7.82
C GLY A 25 -13.73 -0.90 8.68
N GLU A 26 -12.81 -1.24 9.59
CA GLU A 26 -12.05 -0.29 10.41
C GLU A 26 -10.66 -0.03 9.84
N GLU A 27 -10.24 1.23 9.86
CA GLU A 27 -8.89 1.64 9.49
C GLU A 27 -7.90 1.14 10.55
N ILE A 28 -6.91 0.35 10.11
CA ILE A 28 -5.87 -0.16 11.01
C ILE A 28 -4.51 0.47 10.75
N HIS A 29 -4.28 0.99 9.54
CA HIS A 29 -3.02 1.65 9.19
C HIS A 29 -3.16 2.54 7.95
N ILE A 30 -2.29 3.56 7.89
CA ILE A 30 -2.13 4.44 6.73
C ILE A 30 -0.66 4.41 6.31
N SER A 31 -0.41 4.05 5.05
CA SER A 31 0.93 4.14 4.46
C SER A 31 0.98 5.21 3.40
N GLY A 32 1.89 6.18 3.57
CA GLY A 32 2.08 7.27 2.63
C GLY A 32 2.60 6.79 1.28
N VAL A 33 2.02 7.32 0.21
CA VAL A 33 2.51 7.12 -1.15
C VAL A 33 3.57 8.18 -1.43
N PRO A 34 4.80 7.79 -1.80
CA PRO A 34 5.84 8.76 -2.11
C PRO A 34 5.45 9.55 -3.37
N SER A 35 5.77 10.84 -3.41
CA SER A 35 5.67 11.60 -4.65
C SER A 35 6.70 11.07 -5.65
N PHE A 36 6.26 10.85 -6.89
CA PHE A 36 7.17 10.52 -7.99
C PHE A 36 8.07 11.73 -8.30
N VAL A 37 9.23 11.50 -8.93
CA VAL A 37 10.15 12.59 -9.32
C VAL A 37 9.63 13.27 -10.59
N PRO A 38 9.11 14.52 -10.53
CA PRO A 38 8.61 15.20 -11.71
C PRO A 38 9.75 15.62 -12.63
N GLY A 39 9.55 15.47 -13.95
CA GLY A 39 10.54 15.90 -14.95
C GLY A 39 11.70 14.94 -15.19
N ALA A 40 11.65 13.72 -14.65
CA ALA A 40 12.59 12.67 -15.01
C ALA A 40 12.39 12.22 -16.47
N ASP A 41 13.45 12.28 -17.28
CA ASP A 41 13.43 11.97 -18.72
C ASP A 41 13.09 10.50 -19.02
N ARG A 42 13.34 9.59 -18.07
CA ARG A 42 13.05 8.16 -18.19
C ARG A 42 12.10 7.73 -17.10
N TYR A 43 11.16 6.85 -17.45
CA TYR A 43 10.21 6.25 -16.51
C TYR A 43 10.88 5.71 -15.23
N ARG A 44 11.97 4.96 -15.38
CA ARG A 44 12.70 4.36 -14.25
C ARG A 44 13.22 5.40 -13.26
N ASP A 45 13.57 6.58 -13.76
CA ASP A 45 14.12 7.68 -12.96
C ASP A 45 12.99 8.49 -12.29
N SER A 46 11.73 8.23 -12.66
CA SER A 46 10.54 8.80 -12.01
C SER A 46 9.99 7.94 -10.87
N VAL A 47 10.42 6.68 -10.76
CA VAL A 47 9.88 5.74 -9.76
C VAL A 47 10.35 6.12 -8.36
N SER A 48 9.43 6.21 -7.41
CA SER A 48 9.73 6.37 -5.99
C SER A 48 9.04 5.29 -5.17
N GLU A 49 9.75 4.74 -4.19
CA GLU A 49 9.31 3.59 -3.41
C GLU A 49 9.21 3.95 -1.92
N ASN A 50 8.19 3.41 -1.25
CA ASN A 50 8.06 3.43 0.21
C ASN A 50 7.77 2.01 0.70
N ASN A 51 8.47 1.58 1.74
CA ASN A 51 8.22 0.30 2.40
C ASN A 51 7.87 0.59 3.84
N ASP A 52 6.81 -0.06 4.33
CA ASP A 52 6.27 0.17 5.66
C ASP A 52 5.84 -1.16 6.27
N GLU A 53 6.05 -1.30 7.58
CA GLU A 53 5.82 -2.52 8.33
C GLU A 53 5.11 -2.16 9.63
N PHE A 54 4.05 -2.91 9.97
CA PHE A 54 3.29 -2.70 11.18
C PHE A 54 2.64 -4.00 11.69
N GLU A 55 2.19 -3.99 12.93
CA GLU A 55 1.51 -5.09 13.61
C GLU A 55 0.15 -4.58 14.13
N ASP A 56 -0.92 -5.39 14.01
CA ASP A 56 -2.21 -5.06 14.63
C ASP A 56 -2.27 -5.49 16.10
N ASP A 57 -3.32 -5.10 16.81
CA ASP A 57 -3.48 -5.43 18.25
C ASP A 57 -3.60 -6.94 18.54
N GLU A 58 -3.89 -7.76 17.53
CA GLU A 58 -3.97 -9.22 17.66
C GLU A 58 -2.60 -9.88 17.49
N GLY A 59 -1.64 -9.15 16.95
CA GLY A 59 -0.28 -9.57 16.65
C GLY A 59 -0.09 -10.13 15.25
N ASN A 60 -0.95 -9.75 14.31
CA ASN A 60 -0.77 -10.06 12.89
C ASN A 60 0.23 -9.08 12.29
N GLU A 61 1.13 -9.58 11.45
CA GLU A 61 2.20 -8.78 10.84
C GLU A 61 1.85 -8.38 9.42
N PHE A 62 2.14 -7.14 9.06
CA PHE A 62 1.87 -6.56 7.75
C PHE A 62 3.12 -5.86 7.20
N SER A 63 3.38 -6.03 5.91
CA SER A 63 4.45 -5.34 5.20
C SER A 63 3.93 -4.87 3.84
N ILE A 64 3.94 -3.56 3.62
CA ILE A 64 3.49 -2.96 2.37
C ILE A 64 4.65 -2.32 1.62
N ARG A 65 4.71 -2.62 0.33
CA ARG A 65 5.59 -1.95 -0.63
C ARG A 65 4.74 -1.12 -1.57
N ILE A 66 5.03 0.18 -1.65
CA ILE A 66 4.34 1.13 -2.51
C ILE A 66 5.33 1.68 -3.52
N CYS A 67 4.97 1.62 -4.80
CA CYS A 67 5.72 2.19 -5.91
C CYS A 67 4.87 3.27 -6.58
N SER A 68 5.42 4.48 -6.70
CA SER A 68 4.80 5.58 -7.44
C SER A 68 5.63 5.92 -8.67
N SER A 69 4.97 6.43 -9.72
CA SER A 69 5.63 6.91 -10.92
C SER A 69 4.76 7.93 -11.64
N SER A 70 5.25 8.46 -12.76
CA SER A 70 4.44 9.28 -13.67
C SER A 70 3.25 8.54 -14.30
N GLN A 71 3.20 7.20 -14.20
CA GLN A 71 2.12 6.37 -14.74
C GLN A 71 1.07 5.96 -13.70
N GLY A 72 1.26 6.34 -12.43
CA GLY A 72 0.36 5.96 -11.34
C GLY A 72 1.08 5.34 -10.15
N VAL A 73 0.32 4.59 -9.36
CA VAL A 73 0.74 3.99 -8.10
C VAL A 73 0.41 2.50 -8.12
N GLU A 74 1.34 1.67 -7.66
CA GLU A 74 1.17 0.23 -7.48
C GLU A 74 1.58 -0.12 -6.06
N TRP A 75 0.91 -1.08 -5.44
CA TRP A 75 1.28 -1.55 -4.11
C TRP A 75 1.05 -3.04 -3.91
N ASP A 76 1.89 -3.60 -3.05
CA ASP A 76 1.89 -5.00 -2.63
C ASP A 76 1.83 -5.04 -1.10
N LEU A 77 0.73 -5.52 -0.53
CA LEU A 77 0.56 -5.76 0.90
C LEU A 77 0.74 -7.26 1.19
N ASN A 78 1.80 -7.59 1.90
CA ASN A 78 2.03 -8.91 2.47
C ASN A 78 1.48 -8.95 3.89
N LEU A 79 0.80 -10.03 4.24
CA LEU A 79 0.29 -10.25 5.59
C LEU A 79 0.63 -11.66 6.09
N SER A 80 0.87 -11.75 7.39
CA SER A 80 1.18 -12.98 8.11
C SER A 80 0.34 -13.03 9.38
N ALA A 81 -0.60 -13.97 9.43
CA ALA A 81 -1.46 -14.16 10.58
C ALA A 81 -0.68 -14.80 11.74
N LYS A 82 -0.92 -14.34 12.96
CA LYS A 82 -0.24 -14.86 14.15
C LYS A 82 -0.49 -16.35 14.39
N ASP A 83 -1.70 -16.82 14.06
CA ASP A 83 -2.10 -18.22 14.17
C ASP A 83 -1.74 -19.06 12.94
N GLY A 84 -1.17 -18.43 11.91
CA GLY A 84 -0.74 -19.05 10.66
C GLY A 84 -1.84 -19.20 9.60
N ASP A 85 -3.06 -18.70 9.83
CA ASP A 85 -4.13 -18.71 8.82
C ASP A 85 -4.19 -17.40 8.01
N ASP A 86 -3.14 -17.18 7.20
CA ASP A 86 -3.01 -15.99 6.34
C ASP A 86 -4.22 -15.81 5.41
N LYS A 87 -4.89 -16.90 5.01
CA LYS A 87 -6.05 -16.84 4.11
C LYS A 87 -7.29 -16.33 4.82
N ALA A 88 -7.52 -16.79 6.06
CA ALA A 88 -8.60 -16.27 6.87
C ALA A 88 -8.40 -14.77 7.10
N LEU A 89 -7.21 -14.35 7.56
CA LEU A 89 -6.91 -12.93 7.77
C LEU A 89 -7.13 -12.10 6.50
N ALA A 90 -6.62 -12.55 5.34
CA ALA A 90 -6.78 -11.81 4.09
C ALA A 90 -8.24 -11.61 3.64
N ALA A 91 -9.17 -12.48 4.04
CA ALA A 91 -10.59 -12.31 3.73
C ALA A 91 -11.21 -11.08 4.42
N HIS A 92 -10.57 -10.59 5.49
CA HIS A 92 -11.00 -9.44 6.27
C HIS A 92 -10.26 -8.15 5.92
N ILE A 93 -9.19 -8.23 5.10
CA ILE A 93 -8.35 -7.10 4.73
C ILE A 93 -8.75 -6.56 3.36
N ARG A 94 -8.86 -5.23 3.27
CA ARG A 94 -8.94 -4.49 2.00
C ARG A 94 -7.97 -3.32 2.02
N THR A 95 -7.60 -2.86 0.83
CA THR A 95 -6.78 -1.66 0.65
C THR A 95 -7.49 -0.65 -0.24
N GLU A 96 -7.33 0.63 0.06
CA GLU A 96 -7.91 1.73 -0.72
C GLU A 96 -6.87 2.82 -0.97
N TYR A 97 -6.77 3.27 -2.22
CA TYR A 97 -5.95 4.43 -2.58
C TYR A 97 -6.77 5.70 -2.39
N GLN A 98 -6.20 6.69 -1.72
CA GLN A 98 -6.78 8.00 -1.54
C GLN A 98 -5.83 9.08 -2.05
N SER A 99 -6.27 9.85 -3.05
CA SER A 99 -5.59 11.06 -3.48
C SER A 99 -5.98 12.22 -2.56
N ASN A 100 -5.00 13.06 -2.21
CA ASN A 100 -5.32 14.35 -1.62
C ASN A 100 -5.90 15.26 -2.71
N ASP A 101 -7.21 15.25 -2.86
CA ASP A 101 -7.90 16.17 -3.76
C ASP A 101 -7.98 17.56 -3.10
N CYS A 102 -7.55 18.59 -3.82
CA CYS A 102 -7.72 20.00 -3.45
C CYS A 102 -9.09 20.53 -3.89
#